data_AF-A0A8J3JU68-F1
#
_entry.id   AF-A0A8J3JU68-F1
#
_cell.length_a   1.000
_cell.length_b   1.000
_cell.length_c   1.000
_cell.angle_alpha   90.00
_cell.angle_beta   90.00
_cell.angle_gamma   90.00
#
_symmetry.space_group_name_H-M   'P 1'
#
loop_
_entity.id
_entity.type
_entity.pdbx_description
1 polymer ?
#
loop_
_entity_poly.entity_id
_entity_poly.type
_entity_poly.pdbx_seq_one_letter_code
_entity_poly.pdbx_strand_id
1 'polypeptide(L)'
;MTALPRLAEYAPHRIVSDIDLEGHVVPGLTGEFFRRPEDGRTATVGLYRYLGIELFMAWGYVGEEHCRWTAYRRTDGGWGPPHPGCPRVRRSGEQLELDLDGERVALRTTARPGSSSGSGGCAVPPPAVRDSSHTADSGFAPSAGSPRQRVSQPAASTATATSRLT
;
A
#
# COMPACT_ATOMS: atom_id res chain seq x y z
N MET A 1 8.01 15.06 1.23
CA MET A 1 6.62 15.14 1.73
C MET A 1 6.60 15.06 3.26
N THR A 2 6.74 16.21 3.93
CA THR A 2 6.68 16.35 5.40
C THR A 2 5.28 16.70 5.90
N ALA A 3 4.35 17.06 5.01
CA ALA A 3 2.98 17.39 5.34
C ALA A 3 2.12 16.14 5.51
N LEU A 4 1.03 16.27 6.28
CA LEU A 4 0.03 15.21 6.44
C LEU A 4 -0.56 14.81 5.09
N PRO A 5 -0.54 13.51 4.72
CA PRO A 5 -1.16 13.04 3.49
C PRO A 5 -2.68 13.23 3.50
N ARG A 6 -3.22 13.75 2.40
CA ARG A 6 -4.67 13.77 2.16
C ARG A 6 -5.07 12.47 1.48
N LEU A 7 -5.68 11.54 2.22
CA LEU A 7 -5.98 10.19 1.71
C LEU A 7 -6.85 10.19 0.45
N ALA A 8 -7.71 11.19 0.25
CA ALA A 8 -8.52 11.34 -0.95
C ALA A 8 -7.70 11.51 -2.25
N GLU A 9 -6.43 11.88 -2.15
CA GLU A 9 -5.51 11.99 -3.30
C GLU A 9 -4.85 10.66 -3.65
N TYR A 10 -5.05 9.61 -2.84
CA TYR A 10 -4.45 8.30 -3.02
C TYR A 10 -5.51 7.27 -3.41
N ALA A 11 -5.13 6.31 -4.24
CA ALA A 11 -5.96 5.15 -4.56
C ALA A 11 -5.82 4.09 -3.46
N PRO A 12 -6.92 3.48 -2.98
CA PRO A 12 -6.85 2.30 -2.13
C PRO A 12 -6.04 1.19 -2.81
N HIS A 13 -5.16 0.55 -2.06
CA HIS A 13 -4.29 -0.50 -2.59
C HIS A 13 -4.55 -1.85 -1.93
N ARG A 14 -4.49 -1.93 -0.60
CA ARG A 14 -4.75 -3.18 0.13
C ARG A 14 -5.05 -2.91 1.60
N ILE A 15 -5.64 -3.91 2.26
CA ILE A 15 -5.87 -3.94 3.71
C ILE A 15 -5.12 -5.14 4.27
N VAL A 16 -4.46 -4.98 5.41
CA VAL A 16 -3.75 -6.05 6.12
C VAL A 16 -4.17 -6.02 7.59
N SER A 17 -4.66 -7.14 8.09
CA SER A 17 -4.99 -7.34 9.50
C SER A 17 -3.80 -7.91 10.27
N ASP A 18 -3.86 -7.80 11.60
CA ASP A 18 -2.87 -8.32 12.55
C ASP A 18 -1.44 -7.89 12.19
N ILE A 19 -1.26 -6.58 12.02
CA ILE A 19 0.01 -5.96 11.66
C ILE A 19 1.11 -6.31 12.69
N ASP A 20 2.28 -6.62 12.16
CA ASP A 20 3.53 -6.75 12.92
C ASP A 20 4.15 -5.36 13.12
N LEU A 21 4.36 -4.99 14.40
CA LEU A 21 5.15 -3.83 14.80
C LEU A 21 6.41 -4.31 15.52
N GLU A 22 7.58 -4.03 14.93
CA GLU A 22 8.90 -4.38 15.49
C GLU A 22 9.06 -5.86 15.92
N GLY A 23 8.48 -6.79 15.15
CA GLY A 23 8.53 -8.24 15.41
C GLY A 23 7.38 -8.75 16.30
N HIS A 24 6.44 -7.87 16.66
CA HIS A 24 5.29 -8.21 17.49
C HIS A 24 4.01 -8.11 16.67
N VAL A 25 3.35 -9.25 16.46
CA VAL A 25 2.02 -9.28 15.85
C VAL A 25 1.03 -8.66 16.83
N VAL A 26 0.25 -7.69 16.35
CA VAL A 26 -0.79 -7.01 17.14
C VAL A 26 -2.17 -7.44 16.63
N PRO A 27 -2.82 -8.45 17.23
CA PRO A 27 -4.15 -8.86 16.83
C PRO A 27 -5.15 -7.71 16.89
N GLY A 28 -5.91 -7.49 15.81
CA GLY A 28 -6.87 -6.40 15.70
C GLY A 28 -6.29 -5.05 15.26
N LEU A 29 -4.98 -4.96 15.03
CA LEU A 29 -4.36 -3.83 14.33
C LEU A 29 -4.44 -4.05 12.82
N THR A 30 -5.23 -3.21 12.16
CA THR A 30 -5.42 -3.24 10.71
C THR A 30 -4.73 -2.05 10.06
N GLY A 31 -3.95 -2.29 9.01
CA GLY A 31 -3.36 -1.27 8.15
C GLY A 31 -4.07 -1.20 6.80
N GLU A 32 -4.61 -0.03 6.47
CA GLU A 32 -5.15 0.28 5.15
C GLU A 32 -4.12 1.09 4.37
N PHE A 33 -3.69 0.54 3.23
CA PHE A 33 -2.60 1.09 2.44
C PHE A 33 -3.15 1.72 1.17
N PHE A 34 -2.67 2.93 0.86
CA PHE A 34 -3.03 3.71 -0.31
C PHE A 34 -1.79 4.13 -1.07
N ARG A 35 -1.91 4.32 -2.38
CA ARG A 35 -0.80 4.66 -3.27
C ARG A 35 -1.15 5.79 -4.23
N ARG A 36 -0.13 6.55 -4.61
CA ARG A 36 -0.22 7.59 -5.63
C ARG A 36 1.11 7.71 -6.40
N PRO A 37 1.11 7.88 -7.72
CA PRO A 37 2.32 8.27 -8.45
C PRO A 37 2.78 9.67 -8.04
N GLU A 38 4.09 9.85 -7.85
CA GLU A 38 4.71 11.13 -7.49
C GLU A 38 6.13 11.18 -8.06
N ASP A 39 6.37 12.06 -9.03
CA ASP A 39 7.69 12.33 -9.64
C ASP A 39 8.51 11.06 -10.01
N GLY A 40 7.85 10.12 -10.69
CA GLY A 40 8.49 8.85 -11.12
C GLY A 40 8.68 7.83 -9.99
N ARG A 41 8.22 8.11 -8.78
CA ARG A 41 8.14 7.19 -7.64
C ARG A 41 6.67 6.89 -7.32
N THR A 42 6.44 5.92 -6.45
CA THR A 42 5.10 5.65 -5.91
C THR A 42 5.08 6.03 -4.43
N ALA A 43 4.38 7.11 -4.10
CA ALA A 43 4.10 7.49 -2.73
C ALA A 43 3.11 6.47 -2.13
N THR A 44 3.32 6.10 -0.87
CA THR A 44 2.47 5.16 -0.14
C THR A 44 2.16 5.72 1.24
N VAL A 45 0.92 5.51 1.69
CA VAL A 45 0.46 5.85 3.04
C VAL A 45 -0.29 4.67 3.63
N GLY A 46 0.00 4.33 4.88
CA GLY A 46 -0.75 3.37 5.68
C GLY A 46 -1.52 4.10 6.78
N LEU A 47 -2.82 3.85 6.89
CA LEU A 47 -3.67 4.27 8.01
C LEU A 47 -3.92 3.06 8.91
N TYR A 48 -3.54 3.18 10.17
CA TYR A 48 -3.56 2.08 11.13
C TYR A 48 -4.67 2.26 12.15
N ARG A 49 -5.51 1.22 12.27
CA ARG A 49 -6.64 1.16 13.19
C ARG A 49 -6.51 -0.03 14.13
N TYR A 50 -6.65 0.21 15.42
CA TYR A 50 -6.71 -0.85 16.42
C TYR A 50 -8.15 -1.01 16.90
N LEU A 51 -8.74 -2.19 16.68
CA LEU A 51 -10.14 -2.48 17.04
C LEU A 51 -11.12 -1.42 16.51
N GLY A 52 -10.84 -0.90 15.31
CA GLY A 52 -11.64 0.14 14.65
C GLY A 52 -11.26 1.59 14.98
N ILE A 53 -10.37 1.83 15.94
CA ILE A 53 -9.94 3.18 16.34
C ILE A 53 -8.66 3.57 15.60
N GLU A 54 -8.66 4.72 14.93
CA GLU A 54 -7.50 5.27 14.21
C GLU A 54 -6.40 5.69 15.19
N LEU A 55 -5.20 5.14 15.03
CA LEU A 55 -4.07 5.40 15.92
C LEU A 55 -2.99 6.24 15.27
N PHE A 56 -2.54 5.87 14.07
CA PHE A 56 -1.46 6.56 13.38
C PHE A 56 -1.56 6.41 11.86
N MET A 57 -0.92 7.33 11.15
CA MET A 57 -0.59 7.16 9.74
C MET A 57 0.92 7.17 9.57
N ALA A 58 1.41 6.33 8.66
CA ALA A 58 2.81 6.31 8.27
C ALA A 58 2.93 6.36 6.74
N TRP A 59 3.87 7.14 6.21
CA TRP A 59 4.04 7.32 4.77
C TRP A 59 5.50 7.45 4.33
N GLY A 60 5.70 7.23 3.04
CA GLY A 60 6.99 7.23 2.37
C GLY A 60 6.82 6.83 0.92
N TYR A 61 7.82 6.17 0.36
CA TYR A 61 7.77 5.62 -0.99
C TYR A 61 7.84 4.10 -1.00
N VAL A 62 7.21 3.50 -2.01
CA VAL A 62 7.36 2.06 -2.27
C VAL A 62 8.84 1.74 -2.51
N GLY A 63 9.31 0.67 -1.86
CA GLY A 63 10.71 0.21 -1.93
C GLY A 63 11.62 0.78 -0.84
N GLU A 64 11.15 1.71 0.00
CA GLU A 64 11.88 2.12 1.20
C GLU A 64 11.75 1.04 2.30
N GLU A 65 12.83 0.75 3.03
CA GLU A 65 12.83 -0.23 4.12
C GLU A 65 11.99 0.20 5.32
N HIS A 66 11.89 1.52 5.53
CA HIS A 66 11.21 2.12 6.66
C HIS A 66 10.29 3.24 6.23
N CYS A 67 9.26 3.48 7.05
CA CYS A 67 8.41 4.64 6.88
C CYS A 67 9.25 5.91 7.02
N ARG A 68 9.04 6.87 6.11
CA ARG A 68 9.79 8.13 6.14
C ARG A 68 9.22 9.08 7.19
N TRP A 69 7.91 9.04 7.39
CA TRP A 69 7.18 9.89 8.32
C TRP A 69 6.04 9.14 8.97
N THR A 70 5.71 9.55 10.20
CA THR A 70 4.57 9.06 10.97
C THR A 70 3.88 10.24 11.65
N ALA A 71 2.56 10.17 11.78
CA ALA A 71 1.76 11.08 12.59
C ALA A 71 0.74 10.29 13.41
N TYR A 72 0.54 10.70 14.65
CA TYR A 72 -0.40 10.06 15.58
C TYR A 72 -1.74 10.76 15.60
N ARG A 73 -2.79 9.99 15.83
CA ARG A 73 -4.11 10.52 16.13
C ARG A 73 -4.06 11.18 17.50
N ARG A 74 -4.72 12.32 17.63
CA ARG A 74 -4.89 13.05 18.89
C ARG A 74 -6.26 12.78 19.48
N THR A 75 -6.38 13.03 20.77
CA THR A 75 -7.63 12.85 21.53
C THR A 75 -8.75 13.79 21.09
N ASP A 76 -8.39 14.95 20.50
CA ASP A 76 -9.33 15.89 19.89
C ASP A 76 -9.87 15.43 18.52
N GLY A 77 -9.46 14.24 18.05
CA GLY A 77 -9.83 13.69 16.76
C GLY A 77 -9.01 14.24 15.59
N GLY A 78 -8.05 15.13 15.82
CA GLY A 78 -7.10 15.61 14.83
C GLY A 78 -5.88 14.71 14.66
N TRP A 79 -5.01 15.08 13.71
CA TRP A 79 -3.69 14.48 13.53
C TRP A 79 -2.61 15.36 14.16
N GLY A 80 -1.68 14.73 14.89
CA GLY A 80 -0.50 15.39 15.42
C GLY A 80 0.52 15.77 14.34
N PRO A 81 1.56 16.52 14.73
CA PRO A 81 2.63 16.87 13.80
C PRO A 81 3.35 15.61 13.30
N PRO A 82 3.67 15.54 12.00
CA PRO A 82 4.53 14.50 11.45
C PRO A 82 5.91 14.47 12.11
N HIS A 83 6.41 13.28 12.41
CA HIS A 83 7.80 13.05 12.83
C HIS A 83 8.49 12.05 11.87
N PRO A 84 9.82 12.10 11.73
CA PRO A 84 10.53 11.19 10.85
C PRO A 84 10.52 9.76 11.43
N GLY A 85 10.52 8.78 10.52
CA GLY A 85 10.65 7.36 10.84
C GLY A 85 9.33 6.61 11.09
N CYS A 86 9.48 5.35 11.51
CA CYS A 86 8.42 4.43 11.92
C CYS A 86 7.71 4.90 13.20
N PRO A 87 6.51 4.36 13.51
CA PRO A 87 5.85 4.62 14.79
C PRO A 87 6.77 4.20 15.95
N ARG A 88 6.96 5.12 16.89
CA ARG A 88 7.60 4.88 18.18
C ARG A 88 6.69 4.00 19.03
N VAL A 89 7.13 2.77 19.27
CA VAL A 89 6.50 1.83 20.18
C VAL A 89 7.41 1.58 21.37
N ARG A 90 6.83 1.33 22.54
CA ARG A 90 7.56 0.90 23.73
C ARG A 90 7.04 -0.46 24.16
N ARG A 91 7.95 -1.38 24.46
CA ARG A 91 7.56 -2.68 24.98
C ARG A 91 7.30 -2.62 26.49
N SER A 92 6.19 -3.21 26.91
CA SER A 92 5.75 -3.31 28.30
C SER A 92 5.18 -4.71 28.54
N GLY A 93 6.05 -5.66 28.93
CA GLY A 93 5.68 -7.07 29.05
C GLY A 93 5.23 -7.69 27.70
N GLU A 94 3.98 -8.13 27.64
CA GLU A 94 3.31 -8.71 26.47
C GLU A 94 2.54 -7.67 25.64
N GLN A 95 2.73 -6.38 25.93
CA GLN A 95 2.06 -5.28 25.27
C GLN A 95 3.06 -4.36 24.59
N LEU A 96 2.60 -3.70 23.53
CA LEU A 96 3.25 -2.53 22.98
C LEU A 96 2.46 -1.29 23.40
N GLU A 97 3.16 -0.27 23.85
CA GLU A 97 2.59 1.03 24.17
C GLU A 97 2.93 2.00 23.03
N LEU A 98 1.92 2.67 22.50
CA LEU A 98 2.08 3.83 21.62
C LEU A 98 1.79 5.10 22.41
N ASP A 99 2.56 6.14 22.14
CA ASP A 99 2.30 7.48 22.65
C ASP A 99 1.58 8.30 21.57
N LEU A 100 0.28 8.50 21.78
CA LEU A 100 -0.61 9.30 20.94
C LEU A 100 -0.69 10.72 21.49
N ASP A 101 0.36 11.50 21.29
CA ASP A 101 0.43 12.92 21.73
C ASP A 101 0.17 13.10 23.24
N GLY A 102 0.80 12.27 24.07
CA GLY A 102 0.69 12.30 25.53
C GLY A 102 -0.28 11.27 26.11
N GLU A 103 -1.10 10.63 25.28
CA GLU A 103 -1.93 9.49 25.69
C GLU A 103 -1.26 8.16 25.36
N ARG A 104 -1.17 7.26 26.34
CA ARG A 104 -0.60 5.93 26.13
C ARG A 104 -1.69 4.94 25.76
N VAL A 105 -1.58 4.36 24.57
CA VAL A 105 -2.44 3.27 24.11
C VAL A 105 -1.69 1.96 24.19
N ALA A 106 -2.23 1.03 24.98
CA ALA A 106 -1.71 -0.33 25.10
C ALA A 106 -2.31 -1.24 24.01
N LEU A 107 -1.44 -1.81 23.20
CA LEU A 107 -1.75 -2.80 22.18
C LEU A 107 -1.39 -4.19 22.70
N ARG A 108 -2.37 -5.08 22.75
CA ARG A 108 -2.12 -6.48 23.07
C ARG A 108 -1.33 -7.12 21.93
N THR A 109 -0.27 -7.83 22.26
CA THR A 109 0.55 -8.50 21.25
C THR A 109 0.59 -10.00 21.48
N THR A 110 0.86 -10.72 20.41
CA THR A 110 1.29 -12.11 20.47
C THR A 110 2.74 -12.16 20.00
N ALA A 111 3.61 -12.83 20.75
CA ALA A 111 4.97 -13.06 20.30
C ALA A 111 4.93 -13.79 18.95
N ARG A 112 5.73 -13.34 17.99
CA ARG A 112 5.90 -14.09 16.74
C ARG A 112 6.60 -15.41 17.10
N PRO A 113 6.00 -16.58 16.80
CA PRO A 113 6.68 -17.85 17.07
C PRO A 113 8.01 -17.87 16.29
N GLY A 114 9.13 -17.94 17.03
CA GLY A 114 10.49 -17.93 16.48
C GLY A 114 11.36 -16.70 16.79
N SER A 115 10.82 -15.64 17.42
CA SER A 115 11.61 -14.47 17.82
C SER A 115 12.20 -14.64 19.23
N SER A 116 13.13 -15.59 19.39
CA SER A 116 14.09 -15.55 20.50
C SER A 116 15.16 -14.52 20.18
N SER A 117 15.38 -13.57 21.10
CA SER A 117 16.37 -12.49 21.03
C SER A 117 17.68 -12.91 20.35
N GLY A 118 17.81 -12.56 19.08
CA GLY A 118 19.01 -12.75 18.27
C GLY A 118 19.12 -11.55 17.35
N SER A 119 20.21 -10.81 17.49
CA SER A 119 20.52 -9.61 16.74
C SER A 119 20.43 -9.82 15.22
N GLY A 120 19.64 -8.98 14.54
CA GLY A 120 19.66 -8.78 13.09
C GLY A 120 18.83 -9.77 12.26
N GLY A 121 17.75 -9.31 11.63
CA GLY A 121 17.04 -10.10 10.63
C GLY A 121 15.69 -9.52 10.23
N CYS A 122 15.58 -9.10 8.97
CA CYS A 122 14.47 -8.38 8.36
C CYS A 122 13.10 -9.02 8.56
N ALA A 123 12.09 -8.18 8.80
CA ALA A 123 10.70 -8.54 8.63
C ALA A 123 10.47 -8.93 7.16
N VAL A 124 10.42 -10.22 6.87
CA VAL A 124 9.89 -10.72 5.61
C VAL A 124 8.40 -10.37 5.60
N PRO A 125 7.89 -9.65 4.58
CA PRO A 125 6.46 -9.42 4.46
C PRO A 125 5.73 -10.77 4.39
N PRO A 126 4.51 -10.89 4.95
CA PRO A 126 3.75 -12.14 4.84
C PRO A 126 3.66 -12.56 3.36
N PRO A 127 3.76 -13.87 3.05
CA PRO A 127 3.68 -14.33 1.68
C PRO A 127 2.39 -13.81 1.07
N ALA A 128 2.50 -13.22 -0.11
CA ALA A 128 1.35 -12.83 -0.91
C ALA A 128 0.38 -14.01 -0.92
N VAL A 129 -0.85 -13.77 -0.45
CA VAL A 129 -1.98 -14.67 -0.64
C VAL A 129 -1.99 -15.07 -2.12
N ARG A 130 -1.63 -16.33 -2.38
CA ARG A 130 -1.70 -16.91 -3.71
C ARG A 130 -3.18 -16.98 -4.04
N ASP A 131 -3.61 -16.26 -5.08
CA ASP A 131 -4.87 -16.55 -5.75
C ASP A 131 -4.74 -17.95 -6.35
N SER A 132 -5.42 -18.92 -5.72
CA SER A 132 -5.55 -20.26 -6.24
C SER A 132 -6.72 -20.29 -7.22
N SER A 133 -6.47 -19.87 -8.46
CA SER A 133 -7.39 -20.08 -9.59
C SER A 133 -6.62 -20.54 -10.83
N HIS A 134 -5.98 -21.70 -10.74
CA HIS A 134 -5.60 -22.50 -11.91
C HIS A 134 -6.48 -23.75 -11.94
N THR A 135 -7.50 -23.75 -12.79
CA THR A 135 -7.86 -24.94 -13.55
C THR A 135 -7.52 -24.64 -15.01
N ALA A 136 -6.47 -25.31 -15.49
CA ALA A 136 -6.24 -25.49 -16.90
C ALA A 136 -7.27 -26.51 -17.40
N ASP A 137 -7.91 -26.22 -18.53
CA ASP A 137 -8.33 -27.27 -19.44
C ASP A 137 -7.85 -26.89 -20.85
N SER A 138 -6.97 -27.75 -21.36
CA SER A 138 -6.36 -27.64 -22.67
C SER A 138 -7.23 -28.38 -23.67
N GLY A 139 -7.95 -27.65 -24.53
CA GLY A 139 -8.74 -28.20 -25.62
C GLY A 139 -8.15 -27.89 -26.99
N PHE A 140 -7.43 -28.87 -27.52
CA PHE A 140 -6.81 -29.02 -28.84
C PHE A 140 -7.62 -28.47 -30.05
N ALA A 141 -6.93 -27.84 -31.01
CA ALA A 141 -7.43 -27.50 -32.35
C ALA A 141 -7.50 -28.73 -33.28
N PRO A 142 -8.27 -28.66 -34.39
CA PRO A 142 -7.58 -28.78 -35.68
C PRO A 142 -8.09 -27.85 -36.79
N SER A 143 -7.17 -27.62 -37.71
CA SER A 143 -7.23 -26.84 -38.95
C SER A 143 -8.28 -27.30 -39.97
N ALA A 144 -8.83 -26.36 -40.75
CA ALA A 144 -8.98 -26.49 -42.22
C ALA A 144 -9.50 -25.19 -42.87
N GLY A 145 -8.87 -24.78 -43.97
CA GLY A 145 -9.59 -24.18 -45.11
C GLY A 145 -9.50 -22.67 -45.35
N SER A 146 -8.47 -22.24 -46.09
CA SER A 146 -8.55 -21.04 -46.94
C SER A 146 -9.65 -21.22 -48.01
N PRO A 147 -10.26 -20.13 -48.54
CA PRO A 147 -9.75 -19.64 -49.82
C PRO A 147 -9.79 -18.10 -50.03
N ARG A 148 -8.70 -17.64 -50.66
CA ARG A 148 -8.58 -16.67 -51.77
C ARG A 148 -9.46 -15.40 -51.82
N GLN A 149 -8.73 -14.28 -51.70
CA GLN A 149 -8.66 -13.12 -52.60
C GLN A 149 -9.94 -12.34 -52.98
N ARG A 150 -9.88 -11.02 -52.77
CA ARG A 150 -10.02 -10.04 -53.86
C ARG A 150 -9.32 -8.72 -53.53
N VAL A 151 -8.31 -8.42 -54.34
CA VAL A 151 -7.69 -7.10 -54.58
C VAL A 151 -8.74 -6.03 -54.84
N SER A 152 -8.56 -4.81 -54.30
CA SER A 152 -8.71 -3.52 -55.02
C SER A 152 -8.43 -2.33 -54.09
N GLN A 153 -7.22 -1.75 -54.20
CA GLN A 153 -6.98 -0.30 -54.18
C GLN A 153 -7.06 0.18 -55.63
N PRO A 154 -7.44 1.45 -55.97
CA PRO A 154 -6.70 2.69 -55.64
C PRO A 154 -7.62 3.89 -55.27
N ALA A 155 -7.20 4.85 -54.42
CA ALA A 155 -6.37 6.07 -54.60
C ALA A 155 -7.12 7.36 -55.01
N ALA A 156 -6.62 8.48 -54.44
CA ALA A 156 -6.78 9.90 -54.79
C ALA A 156 -8.12 10.59 -54.43
N SER A 157 -8.23 11.88 -54.08
CA SER A 157 -7.32 12.99 -53.75
C SER A 157 -8.20 14.23 -53.43
N THR A 158 -7.60 15.29 -52.88
CA THR A 158 -8.06 16.72 -52.83
C THR A 158 -9.15 17.08 -51.80
N ALA A 159 -9.22 18.25 -51.14
CA ALA A 159 -8.50 19.54 -51.15
C ALA A 159 -8.66 20.19 -49.75
N THR A 160 -7.64 20.83 -49.18
CA THR A 160 -7.41 22.30 -49.09
C THR A 160 -8.59 23.16 -48.59
N ALA A 161 -8.44 23.79 -47.41
CA ALA A 161 -8.92 25.16 -47.18
C ALA A 161 -8.19 25.82 -46.00
N THR A 162 -7.46 26.88 -46.35
CA THR A 162 -6.76 27.87 -45.52
C THR A 162 -7.74 28.94 -45.02
N SER A 163 -7.56 29.47 -43.81
CA SER A 163 -7.71 30.90 -43.43
C SER A 163 -7.37 31.07 -41.94
N ARG A 164 -6.21 31.60 -41.55
CA ARG A 164 -5.78 33.01 -41.39
C ARG A 164 -6.68 33.88 -40.50
N LEU A 165 -6.08 34.28 -39.37
CA LEU A 165 -5.97 35.62 -38.78
C LEU A 165 -7.13 36.62 -38.97
N THR A 166 -7.66 37.07 -37.83
CA THR A 166 -7.61 38.48 -37.39
C THR A 166 -7.52 38.53 -35.89
#